data_AF-A7GF48-F1
#
_entry.id   AF-A7GF48-F1
#
_cell.length_a   1.000
_cell.length_b   1.000
_cell.length_c   1.000
_cell.angle_alpha   90.00
_cell.angle_beta   90.00
_cell.angle_gamma   90.00
#
_symmetry.space_group_name_H-M   'P 1'
#
loop_
_entity.id
_entity.type
_entity.pdbx_description
1 polymer ?
#
loop_
_entity_poly.entity_id
_entity_poly.type
_entity_poly.pdbx_seq_one_letter_code
_entity_poly.pdbx_strand_id
1 'polypeptide(L)'
;MMKFITEEYLRDLYRKEPFNTYKLEQGQRLTPGAAEYLSDKGIELSDDSKVNKSSKVNANISPKNSAKTPEETIKDVGNSDVKFNLNKKLCLKLKSMEAKFLVVSSEILKEDIILSQNIINLGRKISNIRNVVDGKGTLEPIYLKECTGMNSSNSEAVLDNCFEITEFHMQLPKSNSILKMNVLRCAVQELQFEIIDTYKSDDEGLKNKIMDNVNLIINSLSQLICLAVGGKECQRKS
;
A
#
# COMPACT_ATOMS: atom_id res chain seq x y z
N MET A 1 -3.32 1.58 28.33
CA MET A 1 -3.24 0.57 27.25
C MET A 1 -4.51 0.71 26.43
N MET A 2 -4.42 1.01 25.12
CA MET A 2 -5.61 1.20 24.28
C MET A 2 -6.21 -0.16 23.90
N LYS A 3 -7.54 -0.29 23.99
CA LYS A 3 -8.27 -1.52 23.65
C LYS A 3 -9.05 -1.28 22.36
N PHE A 4 -8.85 -2.15 21.36
CA PHE A 4 -9.58 -2.04 20.09
C PHE A 4 -10.81 -2.94 20.10
N ILE A 5 -11.95 -2.37 19.69
CA ILE A 5 -13.22 -3.08 19.51
C ILE A 5 -13.29 -3.54 18.05
N THR A 6 -13.36 -4.85 17.84
CA THR A 6 -13.42 -5.48 16.52
C THR A 6 -14.86 -5.70 16.07
N GLU A 7 -15.06 -5.83 14.77
CA GLU A 7 -16.34 -6.22 14.19
C GLU A 7 -16.86 -7.55 14.75
N GLU A 8 -15.97 -8.55 14.84
CA GLU A 8 -16.29 -9.89 15.36
C GLU A 8 -16.86 -9.82 16.78
N TYR A 9 -16.26 -8.98 17.63
CA TYR A 9 -16.75 -8.74 18.99
C TYR A 9 -18.17 -8.15 19.00
N LEU A 10 -18.47 -7.18 18.13
CA LEU A 10 -19.81 -6.60 18.02
C LEU A 10 -20.84 -7.59 17.46
N ARG A 11 -20.45 -8.42 16.48
CA ARG A 11 -21.30 -9.50 15.96
C ARG A 11 -21.68 -10.50 17.04
N ASP A 12 -20.73 -10.89 17.89
CA ASP A 12 -20.98 -11.82 18.99
C ASP A 12 -21.86 -11.22 20.08
N LEU A 13 -21.70 -9.93 20.40
CA LEU A 13 -22.63 -9.22 21.28
C LEU A 13 -24.04 -9.17 20.70
N TYR A 14 -24.18 -8.80 19.43
CA TYR A 14 -25.47 -8.61 18.77
C TYR A 14 -26.23 -9.93 18.59
N ARG A 15 -25.50 -11.05 18.42
CA ARG A 15 -26.08 -12.41 18.39
C ARG A 15 -26.68 -12.84 19.72
N LYS A 16 -26.10 -12.39 20.84
CA LYS A 16 -26.61 -12.71 22.18
C LYS A 16 -27.85 -11.89 22.49
N GLU A 17 -27.78 -10.58 22.22
CA GLU A 17 -28.86 -9.64 22.47
C GLU A 17 -28.75 -8.49 21.47
N PRO A 18 -29.76 -8.27 20.59
CA PRO A 18 -29.77 -7.12 19.69
C PRO A 18 -29.81 -5.81 20.47
N PHE A 19 -28.97 -4.86 20.08
CA PHE A 19 -28.91 -3.52 20.66
C PHE A 19 -29.01 -2.46 19.58
N ASN A 20 -29.56 -1.29 19.93
CA ASN A 20 -29.67 -0.11 19.07
C ASN A 20 -28.66 0.98 19.44
N THR A 21 -27.95 0.81 20.55
CA THR A 21 -26.96 1.77 21.03
C THR A 21 -25.74 1.03 21.56
N TYR A 22 -24.55 1.52 21.22
CA TYR A 22 -23.28 1.00 21.72
C TYR A 22 -22.51 2.11 22.45
N LYS A 23 -21.98 1.78 23.63
CA LYS A 23 -21.23 2.72 24.47
C LYS A 23 -19.74 2.41 24.41
N LEU A 24 -18.93 3.40 24.03
CA LEU A 24 -17.47 3.30 24.06
C LEU A 24 -16.95 3.69 25.45
N GLU A 25 -16.18 2.81 26.07
CA GLU A 25 -15.50 3.14 27.33
C GLU A 25 -14.22 3.95 27.08
N GLN A 26 -13.78 4.69 28.10
CA GLN A 26 -12.56 5.49 28.03
C GLN A 26 -11.33 4.61 27.75
N GLY A 27 -10.62 4.92 26.67
CA GLY A 27 -9.46 4.13 26.22
C GLY A 27 -9.80 2.98 25.26
N GLN A 28 -11.07 2.82 24.88
CA GLN A 28 -11.50 1.95 23.79
C GLN A 28 -11.57 2.71 22.46
N ARG A 29 -11.18 2.06 21.36
CA ARG A 29 -11.34 2.58 20.00
C ARG A 29 -11.97 1.53 19.10
N LEU A 30 -12.86 1.95 18.21
CA LEU A 30 -13.38 1.07 17.16
C LEU A 30 -12.29 0.80 16.13
N THR A 31 -12.23 -0.44 15.66
CA THR A 31 -11.57 -0.76 14.38
C THR A 31 -12.46 -0.31 13.21
N PRO A 32 -11.91 -0.13 12.00
CA PRO A 32 -12.71 0.22 10.83
C PRO A 32 -13.91 -0.71 10.60
N GLY A 33 -13.71 -2.03 10.67
CA GLY A 33 -14.82 -3.00 10.51
C GLY A 33 -15.87 -2.92 11.62
N ALA A 34 -15.47 -2.57 12.85
CA ALA A 34 -16.43 -2.35 13.94
C ALA A 34 -17.30 -1.11 13.71
N ALA A 35 -16.71 -0.03 13.19
CA ALA A 35 -17.44 1.19 12.85
C ALA A 35 -18.41 0.96 11.68
N GLU A 36 -17.96 0.25 10.63
CA GLU A 36 -18.79 -0.15 9.48
C GLU A 36 -19.99 -1.00 9.93
N TYR A 37 -19.76 -1.99 10.80
CA TYR A 37 -20.82 -2.84 11.31
C TYR A 37 -21.90 -2.09 12.10
N LEU A 38 -21.52 -1.13 12.97
CA LEU A 38 -22.49 -0.32 13.70
C LEU A 38 -23.32 0.55 12.73
N SER A 39 -22.67 1.13 11.72
CA SER A 39 -23.33 1.94 10.69
C SER A 39 -24.34 1.11 9.88
N ASP A 40 -23.93 -0.05 9.40
CA ASP A 40 -24.78 -0.97 8.62
C ASP A 40 -26.01 -1.46 9.41
N LYS A 41 -25.87 -1.58 10.73
CA LYS A 41 -26.96 -2.00 11.63
C LYS A 41 -27.78 -0.84 12.18
N GLY A 42 -27.43 0.41 11.86
CA GLY A 42 -28.10 1.59 12.40
C GLY A 42 -27.98 1.70 13.93
N ILE A 43 -26.86 1.27 14.50
CA ILE A 43 -26.62 1.28 15.94
C ILE A 43 -25.94 2.60 16.32
N GLU A 44 -26.56 3.37 17.20
CA GLU A 44 -26.07 4.69 17.61
C GLU A 44 -24.91 4.58 18.61
N LEU A 45 -23.91 5.44 18.48
CA LEU A 45 -22.80 5.54 19.44
C LEU A 45 -23.13 6.55 20.53
N SER A 46 -23.27 6.10 21.77
CA SER A 46 -23.38 6.98 22.94
C SER A 46 -21.98 7.33 23.44
N ASP A 47 -21.57 8.57 23.19
CA ASP A 47 -20.29 9.11 23.63
C ASP A 47 -20.46 9.86 24.96
N ASP A 48 -20.05 9.24 26.07
CA ASP A 48 -20.17 9.82 27.42
C ASP A 48 -19.08 10.86 27.73
N SER A 49 -18.33 11.31 26.71
CA SER A 49 -17.18 12.22 26.89
C SER A 49 -17.54 13.72 26.88
N LYS A 50 -18.82 14.10 27.00
CA LYS A 50 -19.24 15.51 27.21
C LYS A 50 -20.07 15.67 28.47
N VAL A 51 -19.38 15.73 29.61
CA VAL A 51 -19.96 16.17 30.89
C VAL A 51 -19.23 17.44 31.37
N ASN A 52 -20.01 18.52 31.45
CA ASN A 52 -19.87 19.76 32.25
C ASN A 52 -19.52 21.10 31.56
N LYS A 53 -20.59 21.88 31.30
CA LYS A 53 -20.89 23.25 31.81
C LYS A 53 -22.06 23.79 30.95
N SER A 54 -23.14 24.37 31.43
CA SER A 54 -23.64 24.74 32.77
C SER A 54 -25.10 25.17 32.61
N SER A 55 -25.88 24.98 33.66
CA SER A 55 -27.32 25.23 33.78
C SER A 55 -27.76 26.72 33.75
N LYS A 56 -29.06 26.91 33.48
CA LYS A 56 -30.02 27.96 33.95
C LYS A 56 -30.50 29.06 32.96
N VAL A 57 -31.69 28.81 32.38
CA VAL A 57 -33.01 29.44 32.67
C VAL A 57 -33.24 30.97 32.46
N ASN A 58 -34.29 31.24 31.65
CA ASN A 58 -35.29 32.33 31.60
C ASN A 58 -35.14 33.58 30.67
N ALA A 59 -35.98 33.55 29.62
CA ALA A 59 -37.01 34.51 29.20
C ALA A 59 -36.74 36.03 29.09
N ASN A 60 -36.78 36.58 27.85
CA ASN A 60 -37.87 37.45 27.35
C ASN A 60 -37.58 38.11 25.97
N ILE A 61 -38.55 37.95 25.05
CA ILE A 61 -39.12 38.92 24.07
C ILE A 61 -38.26 39.45 22.88
N SER A 62 -38.55 38.88 21.69
CA SER A 62 -38.72 39.36 20.28
C SER A 62 -38.28 40.77 19.80
N PRO A 63 -38.32 41.07 18.47
CA PRO A 63 -37.68 40.42 17.31
C PRO A 63 -36.97 41.45 16.38
N LYS A 64 -35.97 41.06 15.56
CA LYS A 64 -35.67 41.77 14.31
C LYS A 64 -34.89 40.95 13.29
N ASN A 65 -35.43 40.94 12.08
CA ASN A 65 -34.94 40.32 10.85
C ASN A 65 -33.51 40.78 10.48
N SER A 66 -32.67 39.86 10.04
CA SER A 66 -31.90 40.03 8.79
C SER A 66 -31.24 38.72 8.33
N ALA A 67 -31.58 38.36 7.10
CA ALA A 67 -30.80 37.69 6.06
C ALA A 67 -29.74 36.64 6.43
N LYS A 68 -30.10 35.39 6.11
CA LYS A 68 -29.30 34.28 5.56
C LYS A 68 -27.85 34.59 5.13
N THR A 69 -26.93 33.85 5.74
CA THR A 69 -25.83 33.16 5.05
C THR A 69 -25.71 31.78 5.69
N PRO A 70 -25.82 30.66 4.93
CA PRO A 70 -25.49 29.35 5.49
C PRO A 70 -23.96 29.30 5.57
N GLU A 71 -23.42 29.34 6.79
CA GLU A 71 -22.09 28.80 7.04
C GLU A 71 -22.18 27.29 6.81
N GLU A 72 -21.76 26.88 5.62
CA GLU A 72 -21.39 25.51 5.31
C GLU A 72 -20.31 25.09 6.29
N THR A 73 -20.74 24.41 7.35
CA THR A 73 -19.86 23.53 8.11
C THR A 73 -19.47 22.41 7.17
N ILE A 74 -18.30 22.59 6.53
CA ILE A 74 -17.62 21.57 5.73
C ILE A 74 -17.43 20.36 6.65
N LYS A 75 -18.35 19.40 6.51
CA LYS A 75 -18.19 18.08 7.10
C LYS A 75 -17.01 17.43 6.38
N ASP A 76 -16.02 17.05 7.16
CA ASP A 76 -14.80 16.35 6.77
C ASP A 76 -15.11 14.91 6.30
N VAL A 77 -15.84 14.80 5.20
CA VAL A 77 -16.24 13.53 4.52
C VAL A 77 -15.27 13.21 3.38
N GLY A 78 -14.34 14.11 3.06
CA GLY A 78 -13.52 14.01 1.84
C GLY A 78 -12.32 13.07 1.92
N ASN A 79 -11.76 12.79 3.10
CA ASN A 79 -10.44 12.15 3.17
C ASN A 79 -10.49 10.61 3.11
N SER A 80 -11.48 9.97 3.75
CA SER A 80 -11.60 8.50 3.76
C SER A 80 -11.92 7.91 2.39
N ASP A 81 -12.85 8.54 1.66
CA ASP A 81 -13.31 8.07 0.35
C ASP A 81 -12.21 8.26 -0.71
N VAL A 82 -11.47 9.37 -0.64
CA VAL A 82 -10.32 9.62 -1.53
C VAL A 82 -9.21 8.60 -1.26
N LYS A 83 -8.86 8.33 0.00
CA LYS A 83 -7.86 7.34 0.37
C LYS A 83 -8.24 5.92 -0.04
N PHE A 84 -9.50 5.53 0.16
CA PHE A 84 -10.03 4.25 -0.30
C PHE A 84 -9.90 4.10 -1.83
N ASN A 85 -10.24 5.16 -2.58
CA ASN A 85 -10.10 5.17 -4.02
C ASN A 85 -8.64 5.09 -4.49
N LEU A 86 -7.71 5.77 -3.80
CA LEU A 86 -6.27 5.70 -4.10
C LEU A 86 -5.70 4.30 -3.81
N ASN A 87 -6.03 3.69 -2.68
CA ASN A 87 -5.63 2.31 -2.38
C ASN A 87 -6.17 1.33 -3.41
N LYS A 88 -7.43 1.49 -3.82
CA LYS A 88 -8.03 0.67 -4.88
C LYS A 88 -7.30 0.85 -6.22
N LYS A 89 -6.94 2.08 -6.58
CA LYS A 89 -6.14 2.39 -7.78
C LYS A 89 -4.78 1.69 -7.70
N LEU A 90 -4.07 1.81 -6.58
CA LEU A 90 -2.78 1.16 -6.36
C LEU A 90 -2.90 -0.37 -6.45
N CYS A 91 -3.94 -0.96 -5.84
CA CYS A 91 -4.22 -2.40 -5.95
C CYS A 91 -4.42 -2.85 -7.41
N LEU A 92 -5.12 -2.06 -8.23
CA LEU A 92 -5.30 -2.37 -9.66
C LEU A 92 -3.97 -2.26 -10.43
N LYS A 93 -3.13 -1.27 -10.11
CA LYS A 93 -1.79 -1.14 -10.69
C LYS A 93 -0.89 -2.32 -10.33
N LEU A 94 -0.92 -2.76 -9.07
CA LEU A 94 -0.20 -3.95 -8.60
C LEU A 94 -0.71 -5.22 -9.31
N LYS A 95 -2.03 -5.39 -9.48
CA LYS A 95 -2.60 -6.49 -10.29
C LYS A 95 -2.09 -6.48 -11.73
N SER A 96 -2.05 -5.30 -12.35
CA SER A 96 -1.49 -5.16 -13.70
C SER A 96 -0.01 -5.55 -13.74
N MET A 97 0.75 -5.17 -12.71
CA MET A 97 2.16 -5.53 -12.58
C MET A 97 2.35 -7.05 -12.42
N GLU A 98 1.56 -7.71 -11.57
CA GLU A 98 1.58 -9.18 -11.43
C GLU A 98 1.37 -9.86 -12.79
N ALA A 99 0.42 -9.39 -13.59
CA ALA A 99 0.19 -9.92 -14.93
C ALA A 99 1.40 -9.70 -15.87
N LYS A 100 2.03 -8.52 -15.82
CA LYS A 100 3.26 -8.25 -16.59
C LYS A 100 4.39 -9.22 -16.21
N PHE A 101 4.58 -9.48 -14.90
CA PHE A 101 5.54 -10.49 -14.43
C PHE A 101 5.23 -11.87 -14.99
N LEU A 102 3.97 -12.31 -14.96
CA LEU A 102 3.57 -13.62 -15.51
C LEU A 102 3.83 -13.72 -17.02
N VAL A 103 3.50 -12.67 -17.78
CA VAL A 103 3.77 -12.64 -19.23
C VAL A 103 5.26 -12.77 -19.49
N VAL A 104 6.09 -11.91 -18.88
CA VAL A 104 7.55 -11.94 -19.07
C VAL A 104 8.13 -13.29 -18.62
N SER A 105 7.71 -13.82 -17.48
CA SER A 105 8.12 -15.15 -17.01
C SER A 105 7.75 -16.24 -18.02
N SER A 106 6.55 -16.21 -18.59
CA SER A 106 6.10 -17.22 -19.56
C SER A 106 6.93 -17.21 -20.84
N GLU A 107 7.44 -16.05 -21.23
CA GLU A 107 8.26 -15.92 -22.41
C GLU A 107 9.71 -16.35 -22.15
N ILE A 108 10.28 -15.95 -21.01
CA ILE A 108 11.63 -16.35 -20.58
C ILE A 108 11.68 -17.86 -20.27
N LEU A 109 10.57 -18.46 -19.82
CA LEU A 109 10.46 -19.90 -19.52
C LEU A 109 10.86 -20.78 -20.71
N LYS A 110 10.66 -20.29 -21.93
CA LYS A 110 11.02 -21.00 -23.17
C LYS A 110 12.54 -21.13 -23.37
N GLU A 111 13.32 -20.29 -22.71
CA GLU A 111 14.77 -20.16 -22.88
C GLU A 111 15.55 -20.54 -21.61
N ASP A 112 15.07 -20.10 -20.45
CA ASP A 112 15.78 -20.24 -19.17
C ASP A 112 14.77 -20.45 -18.02
N ILE A 113 14.57 -21.71 -17.64
CA ILE A 113 13.60 -22.13 -16.61
C ILE A 113 13.96 -21.54 -15.25
N ILE A 114 15.25 -21.51 -14.90
CA ILE A 114 15.71 -21.02 -13.60
C ILE A 114 15.50 -19.51 -13.52
N LEU A 115 15.86 -18.77 -14.57
CA LEU A 115 15.63 -17.33 -14.63
C LEU A 115 14.13 -17.01 -14.58
N SER A 116 13.30 -17.74 -15.32
CA SER A 116 11.84 -17.57 -15.27
C SER A 116 11.31 -17.76 -13.85
N GLN A 117 11.76 -18.80 -13.15
CA GLN A 117 11.36 -19.06 -11.76
C GLN A 117 11.77 -17.93 -10.81
N ASN A 118 12.95 -17.33 -10.99
CA ASN A 118 13.37 -16.16 -10.22
C ASN A 118 12.42 -14.97 -10.45
N ILE A 119 12.03 -14.72 -11.70
CA ILE A 119 11.08 -13.63 -12.04
C ILE A 119 9.70 -13.91 -11.46
N ILE A 120 9.21 -15.17 -11.49
CA ILE A 120 7.94 -15.57 -10.86
C ILE A 120 7.99 -15.27 -9.36
N ASN A 121 9.09 -15.59 -8.70
CA ASN A 121 9.26 -15.34 -7.27
C ASN A 121 9.23 -13.85 -6.94
N LEU A 122 9.83 -12.99 -7.77
CA LEU A 122 9.71 -11.53 -7.65
C LEU A 122 8.27 -11.05 -7.89
N GLY A 123 7.57 -11.61 -8.88
CA GLY A 123 6.15 -11.31 -9.14
C GLY A 123 5.24 -11.66 -7.96
N ARG A 124 5.53 -12.74 -7.22
CA ARG A 124 4.82 -13.08 -5.96
C ARG A 124 5.00 -12.00 -4.90
N LYS A 125 6.13 -11.30 -4.86
CA LYS A 125 6.35 -10.17 -3.94
C LYS A 125 5.51 -8.96 -4.28
N ILE A 126 5.25 -8.70 -5.57
CA ILE A 126 4.24 -7.71 -5.99
C ILE A 126 2.85 -8.10 -5.48
N SER A 127 2.46 -9.37 -5.60
CA SER A 127 1.18 -9.84 -5.06
C SER A 127 1.11 -9.73 -3.53
N ASN A 128 2.21 -9.96 -2.81
CA ASN A 128 2.29 -9.76 -1.37
C ASN A 128 2.07 -8.29 -1.00
N ILE A 129 2.75 -7.35 -1.69
CA ILE A 129 2.53 -5.90 -1.52
C ILE A 129 1.06 -5.55 -1.75
N ARG A 130 0.44 -6.06 -2.82
CA ARG A 130 -1.00 -5.84 -3.09
C ARG A 130 -1.86 -6.30 -1.94
N ASN A 131 -1.62 -7.49 -1.41
CA ASN A 131 -2.42 -8.03 -0.31
C ASN A 131 -2.27 -7.15 0.95
N VAL A 132 -1.09 -6.59 1.20
CA VAL A 132 -0.88 -5.62 2.29
C VAL A 132 -1.65 -4.33 2.07
N VAL A 133 -1.59 -3.76 0.85
CA VAL A 133 -2.37 -2.55 0.49
C VAL A 133 -3.88 -2.81 0.63
N ASP A 134 -4.34 -4.03 0.36
CA ASP A 134 -5.73 -4.48 0.50
C ASP A 134 -6.10 -4.88 1.95
N GLY A 135 -5.18 -4.73 2.92
CA GLY A 135 -5.40 -5.05 4.33
C GLY A 135 -5.44 -6.55 4.68
N LYS A 136 -4.96 -7.42 3.78
CA LYS A 136 -5.08 -8.88 3.83
C LYS A 136 -3.77 -9.61 4.15
N GLY A 137 -2.78 -8.94 4.72
CA GLY A 137 -1.53 -9.60 5.07
C GLY A 137 -0.45 -8.68 5.60
N THR A 138 0.75 -9.25 5.72
CA THR A 138 1.97 -8.55 6.12
C THR A 138 3.01 -8.63 5.01
N LEU A 139 3.94 -7.66 5.00
CA LEU A 139 5.04 -7.67 4.05
C LEU A 139 5.98 -8.83 4.34
N GLU A 140 6.24 -9.64 3.32
CA GLU A 140 7.24 -10.70 3.38
C GLU A 140 8.64 -10.16 3.11
N PRO A 141 9.68 -10.72 3.75
CA PRO A 141 11.05 -10.34 3.43
C PRO A 141 11.42 -10.75 1.99
N ILE A 142 12.32 -9.97 1.39
CA ILE A 142 12.97 -10.26 0.12
C ILE A 142 14.46 -10.38 0.38
N TYR A 143 15.01 -11.56 0.07
CA TYR A 143 16.44 -11.82 0.24
C TYR A 143 17.15 -11.59 -1.07
N LEU A 144 18.01 -10.57 -1.09
CA LEU A 144 18.87 -10.25 -2.22
C LEU A 144 20.26 -10.85 -1.97
N LYS A 145 20.83 -11.49 -3.00
CA LYS A 145 22.22 -11.97 -2.92
C LYS A 145 23.16 -10.78 -3.06
N GLU A 146 24.14 -10.66 -2.17
CA GLU A 146 25.10 -9.53 -2.26
C GLU A 146 25.94 -9.59 -3.54
N CYS A 147 26.29 -8.40 -4.06
CA CYS A 147 27.22 -8.20 -5.15
C CYS A 147 28.10 -6.96 -4.88
N THR A 148 29.10 -6.71 -5.73
CA THR A 148 30.05 -5.59 -5.52
C THR A 148 29.38 -4.21 -5.42
N GLY A 149 28.17 -4.04 -5.98
CA GLY A 149 27.42 -2.78 -5.92
C GLY A 149 26.17 -2.80 -5.02
N MET A 150 25.86 -3.93 -4.36
CA MET A 150 24.71 -4.07 -3.45
C MET A 150 25.00 -5.06 -2.33
N ASN A 151 24.78 -4.62 -1.10
CA ASN A 151 24.92 -5.44 0.10
C ASN A 151 23.76 -5.18 1.06
N SER A 152 23.76 -5.90 2.18
CA SER A 152 22.77 -5.75 3.25
C SER A 152 22.59 -4.33 3.79
N SER A 153 23.56 -3.42 3.62
CA SER A 153 23.46 -2.03 4.10
C SER A 153 22.75 -1.08 3.13
N ASN A 154 22.62 -1.43 1.84
CA ASN A 154 22.05 -0.55 0.83
C ASN A 154 21.00 -1.20 -0.08
N SER A 155 20.68 -2.48 0.10
CA SER A 155 19.78 -3.22 -0.80
C SER A 155 18.35 -2.66 -0.86
N GLU A 156 17.91 -1.97 0.19
CA GLU A 156 16.59 -1.32 0.29
C GLU A 156 16.58 0.11 -0.27
N ALA A 157 17.75 0.69 -0.55
CA ALA A 157 17.84 2.05 -1.06
C ALA A 157 17.39 2.16 -2.51
N VAL A 158 17.00 3.38 -2.90
CA VAL A 158 16.85 3.75 -4.31
C VAL A 158 18.25 3.84 -4.90
N LEU A 159 18.62 2.87 -5.71
CA LEU A 159 19.93 2.78 -6.34
C LEU A 159 19.78 2.92 -7.85
N ASP A 160 20.74 3.58 -8.49
CA ASP A 160 20.79 3.70 -9.94
C ASP A 160 20.86 2.32 -10.61
N ASN A 161 20.52 2.27 -11.90
CA ASN A 161 20.70 1.05 -12.68
C ASN A 161 22.19 0.63 -12.67
N CYS A 162 22.46 -0.67 -12.63
CA CYS A 162 23.85 -1.16 -12.71
C CYS A 162 24.56 -0.68 -13.98
N PHE A 163 23.82 -0.56 -15.08
CA PHE A 163 24.21 0.07 -16.33
C PHE A 163 22.95 0.37 -17.15
N GLU A 164 23.10 1.22 -18.16
CA GLU A 164 22.04 1.57 -19.10
C GLU A 164 21.83 0.44 -20.13
N ILE A 165 20.57 0.10 -20.40
CA ILE A 165 20.22 -0.86 -21.44
C ILE A 165 20.00 -0.12 -22.75
N THR A 166 20.99 -0.24 -23.63
CA THR A 166 21.02 0.35 -24.98
C THR A 166 20.77 -0.71 -26.06
N GLU A 167 20.71 -0.27 -27.32
CA GLU A 167 20.53 -1.10 -28.51
C GLU A 167 21.56 -2.22 -28.68
N PHE A 168 22.78 -2.05 -28.15
CA PHE A 168 23.82 -3.07 -28.18
C PHE A 168 23.40 -4.37 -27.50
N HIS A 169 22.58 -4.28 -26.45
CA HIS A 169 22.11 -5.45 -25.70
C HIS A 169 21.15 -6.33 -26.52
N MET A 170 20.55 -5.79 -27.59
CA MET A 170 19.69 -6.56 -28.49
C MET A 170 20.47 -7.64 -29.26
N GLN A 171 21.78 -7.45 -29.41
CA GLN A 171 22.66 -8.35 -30.18
C GLN A 171 23.24 -9.50 -29.33
N LEU A 172 23.04 -9.45 -28.00
CA LEU A 172 23.59 -10.45 -27.09
C LEU A 172 22.81 -11.78 -27.14
N PRO A 173 23.44 -12.93 -26.83
CA PRO A 173 22.77 -14.23 -26.85
C PRO A 173 21.53 -14.32 -25.97
N LYS A 174 21.51 -13.61 -24.83
CA LYS A 174 20.37 -13.54 -23.89
C LYS A 174 19.53 -12.26 -24.06
N SER A 175 19.56 -11.62 -25.23
CA SER A 175 18.91 -10.32 -25.46
C SER A 175 17.44 -10.31 -25.07
N ASN A 176 16.68 -11.34 -25.45
CA ASN A 176 15.26 -11.48 -25.12
C ASN A 176 15.04 -11.40 -23.59
N SER A 177 15.77 -12.20 -22.82
CA SER A 177 15.71 -12.17 -21.35
C SER A 177 16.14 -10.81 -20.77
N ILE A 178 17.23 -10.23 -21.26
CA ILE A 178 17.75 -8.92 -20.81
C ILE A 178 16.70 -7.82 -21.01
N LEU A 179 16.15 -7.71 -22.21
CA LEU A 179 15.20 -6.66 -22.57
C LEU A 179 13.90 -6.79 -21.79
N LYS A 180 13.38 -8.02 -21.62
CA LYS A 180 12.13 -8.23 -20.87
C LYS A 180 12.28 -7.98 -19.39
N MET A 181 13.40 -8.37 -18.78
CA MET A 181 13.70 -7.98 -17.41
C MET A 181 13.83 -6.47 -17.27
N ASN A 182 14.40 -5.78 -18.26
CA ASN A 182 14.48 -4.32 -18.25
C ASN A 182 13.08 -3.68 -18.36
N VAL A 183 12.18 -4.22 -19.18
CA VAL A 183 10.78 -3.79 -19.23
C VAL A 183 10.11 -3.91 -17.86
N LEU A 184 10.31 -5.03 -17.15
CA LEU A 184 9.81 -5.17 -15.78
C LEU A 184 10.45 -4.14 -14.84
N ARG A 185 11.77 -3.93 -14.92
CA ARG A 185 12.49 -2.98 -14.08
C ARG A 185 11.92 -1.57 -14.23
N CYS A 186 11.76 -1.09 -15.46
CA CYS A 186 11.16 0.22 -15.73
C CYS A 186 9.72 0.31 -15.22
N ALA A 187 8.91 -0.72 -15.46
CA ALA A 187 7.52 -0.73 -15.00
C ALA A 187 7.43 -0.70 -13.45
N VAL A 188 8.33 -1.38 -12.74
CA VAL A 188 8.38 -1.35 -11.27
C VAL A 188 8.93 -0.02 -10.75
N GLN A 189 9.84 0.65 -11.48
CA GLN A 189 10.26 2.02 -11.16
C GLN A 189 9.09 3.01 -11.28
N GLU A 190 8.27 2.91 -12.32
CA GLU A 190 7.05 3.73 -12.45
C GLU A 190 6.07 3.52 -11.27
N LEU A 191 5.96 2.28 -10.78
CA LEU A 191 5.10 1.94 -9.65
C LEU A 191 5.50 2.69 -8.36
N GLN A 192 6.77 3.04 -8.18
CA GLN A 192 7.22 3.82 -7.03
C GLN A 192 6.48 5.16 -6.92
N PHE A 193 6.23 5.84 -8.04
CA PHE A 193 5.51 7.11 -8.05
C PHE A 193 4.04 6.93 -7.70
N GLU A 194 3.40 5.85 -8.16
CA GLU A 194 2.01 5.54 -7.79
C GLU A 194 1.89 5.27 -6.28
N ILE A 195 2.90 4.64 -5.66
CA ILE A 195 2.96 4.45 -4.21
C ILE A 195 3.14 5.79 -3.51
N ILE A 196 4.09 6.62 -3.94
CA ILE A 196 4.31 7.95 -3.37
C ILE A 196 3.01 8.76 -3.41
N ASP A 197 2.32 8.78 -4.55
CA ASP A 197 1.06 9.48 -4.76
C ASP A 197 -0.07 8.97 -3.85
N THR A 198 -0.12 7.67 -3.59
CA THR A 198 -1.14 7.04 -2.74
C THR A 198 -0.96 7.42 -1.26
N TYR A 199 0.28 7.60 -0.81
CA TYR A 199 0.63 7.85 0.60
C TYR A 199 1.15 9.27 0.87
N LYS A 200 0.77 10.27 0.07
CA LYS A 200 1.27 11.66 0.18
C LYS A 200 1.09 12.35 1.55
N SER A 201 0.36 11.77 2.52
CA SER A 201 -0.02 12.50 3.74
C SER A 201 -0.21 11.70 5.05
N ASP A 202 -0.18 10.36 5.05
CA ASP A 202 -0.87 9.62 6.14
C ASP A 202 -0.10 8.51 6.89
N ASP A 203 0.85 7.81 6.27
CA ASP A 203 1.52 6.65 6.90
C ASP A 203 2.93 6.45 6.32
N GLU A 204 3.89 7.24 6.80
CA GLU A 204 5.30 7.10 6.39
C GLU A 204 5.86 5.72 6.72
N GLY A 205 5.39 5.07 7.79
CA GLY A 205 5.89 3.77 8.22
C GLY A 205 5.57 2.64 7.23
N LEU A 206 4.30 2.49 6.86
CA LEU A 206 3.89 1.48 5.88
C LEU A 206 4.40 1.82 4.48
N LYS A 207 4.30 3.09 4.08
CA LYS A 207 4.82 3.58 2.79
C LYS A 207 6.29 3.21 2.62
N ASN A 208 7.13 3.51 3.61
CA ASN A 208 8.57 3.26 3.52
C ASN A 208 8.85 1.75 3.39
N LYS A 209 8.19 0.90 4.19
CA LYS A 209 8.37 -0.56 4.07
C LYS A 209 7.93 -1.13 2.71
N ILE A 210 6.85 -0.59 2.13
CA ILE A 210 6.41 -0.95 0.78
C ILE A 210 7.46 -0.49 -0.25
N MET A 211 7.95 0.74 -0.11
CA MET A 211 9.00 1.28 -0.98
C MET A 211 10.29 0.47 -0.90
N ASP A 212 10.73 0.07 0.30
CA ASP A 212 11.91 -0.77 0.50
C ASP A 212 11.76 -2.12 -0.22
N ASN A 213 10.57 -2.73 -0.13
CA ASN A 213 10.25 -3.95 -0.88
C ASN A 213 10.30 -3.75 -2.40
N VAL A 214 9.74 -2.64 -2.89
CA VAL A 214 9.78 -2.30 -4.32
C VAL A 214 11.23 -2.07 -4.79
N ASN A 215 12.04 -1.39 -3.99
CA ASN A 215 13.46 -1.17 -4.26
C ASN A 215 14.22 -2.49 -4.33
N LEU A 216 13.96 -3.43 -3.40
CA LEU A 216 14.54 -4.77 -3.43
C LEU A 216 14.15 -5.55 -4.70
N ILE A 217 12.94 -5.37 -5.22
CA ILE A 217 12.52 -5.99 -6.50
C ILE A 217 13.28 -5.37 -7.68
N ILE A 218 13.40 -4.04 -7.74
CA ILE A 218 14.15 -3.32 -8.78
C ILE A 218 15.63 -3.72 -8.76
N ASN A 219 16.21 -3.80 -7.58
CA ASN A 219 17.60 -4.18 -7.34
C ASN A 219 17.83 -5.65 -7.73
N SER A 220 16.91 -6.54 -7.37
CA SER A 220 16.94 -7.95 -7.80
C SER A 220 16.89 -8.09 -9.32
N LEU A 221 15.99 -7.36 -10.00
CA LEU A 221 15.91 -7.34 -11.47
C LEU A 221 17.22 -6.83 -12.08
N SER A 222 17.82 -5.78 -11.51
CA SER A 222 19.11 -5.26 -11.97
C SER A 222 20.23 -6.28 -11.86
N GLN A 223 20.28 -7.10 -10.80
CA GLN A 223 21.24 -8.20 -10.69
C GLN A 223 21.02 -9.29 -11.73
N LEU A 224 19.77 -9.70 -11.93
CA LEU A 224 19.44 -10.71 -12.94
C LEU A 224 19.83 -10.24 -14.35
N ILE A 225 19.63 -8.94 -14.65
CA ILE A 225 20.09 -8.31 -15.89
C ILE A 225 21.62 -8.34 -16.01
N CYS A 226 22.36 -7.96 -14.96
CA CYS A 226 23.83 -8.04 -14.96
C CYS A 226 24.33 -9.46 -15.28
N LEU A 227 23.74 -10.46 -14.63
CA LEU A 227 24.10 -11.86 -14.83
C LEU A 227 23.76 -12.32 -16.25
N ALA A 228 22.62 -11.90 -16.80
CA ALA A 228 22.21 -12.27 -18.16
C ALA A 228 23.11 -11.63 -19.24
N VAL A 229 23.64 -10.44 -19.01
CA VAL A 229 24.66 -9.81 -19.87
C VAL A 229 26.01 -10.53 -19.80
N GLY A 230 26.27 -11.30 -18.73
CA GLY A 230 27.54 -11.98 -18.49
C GLY A 230 28.51 -11.17 -17.62
N GLY A 231 28.02 -10.12 -16.94
CA GLY A 231 28.81 -9.34 -15.99
C GLY A 231 29.20 -10.18 -14.77
N LYS A 232 30.50 -10.21 -14.45
CA LYS A 232 31.02 -10.86 -13.24
C LYS A 232 30.98 -9.94 -12.01
N GLU A 233 31.00 -8.64 -12.24
CA GLU A 233 30.97 -7.59 -11.22
C GLU A 233 29.87 -6.58 -11.55
N CYS A 234 29.29 -5.99 -10.51
CA CYS A 234 28.31 -4.92 -10.68
C CYS A 234 29.00 -3.68 -11.24
N GLN A 235 28.45 -3.11 -12.31
CA GLN A 235 29.02 -1.93 -12.99
C GLN A 235 28.42 -0.60 -12.51
N ARG A 236 27.67 -0.61 -11.40
CA ARG A 236 27.09 0.60 -10.83
C ARG A 236 28.22 1.57 -10.49
N LYS A 237 28.10 2.82 -10.95
CA LYS A 237 29.06 3.88 -10.59
C LYS A 237 29.00 4.10 -9.08
N SER A 238 30.15 4.00 -8.43
CA SER A 238 30.32 4.30 -7.00
C SER A 238 30.35 5.80 -6.76
#